data_AF-A0A4R6S5C8-F1
#
_entry.id   AF-A0A4R6S5C8-F1
#
_cell.length_a   1.000
_cell.length_b   1.000
_cell.length_c   1.000
_cell.angle_alpha   90.00
_cell.angle_beta   90.00
_cell.angle_gamma   90.00
#
_symmetry.space_group_name_H-M   'P 1'
#
loop_
_entity.id
_entity.type
_entity.pdbx_description
1 polymer ?
#
loop_
_entity_poly.entity_id
_entity_poly.type
_entity_poly.pdbx_seq_one_letter_code
_entity_poly.pdbx_strand_id
1 'polypeptide(L)'
;MPANSLAHQDACKLLPENLARTMPGGSGARTDRVFPTGHICHYNNAHMDMELAFTVEPADQRPLDDEKPVTIAGRQSLQSQDYSGETKQSLCFLSTKHVPITSKYYSQPANEGLLLMVWADGKSSSICADATKIAEQIWQKLPA
;
A
#
# COMPACT_ATOMS: atom_id res chain seq x y z
N MET A 1 4.65 21.29 5.45
CA MET A 1 4.68 19.99 4.75
C MET A 1 5.02 20.24 3.29
N PRO A 2 5.69 19.30 2.60
CA PRO A 2 5.95 19.40 1.16
C PRO A 2 4.66 19.56 0.35
N ALA A 3 4.73 20.22 -0.81
CA ALA A 3 3.56 20.43 -1.69
C ALA A 3 2.99 19.12 -2.26
N ASN A 4 3.81 18.07 -2.30
CA ASN A 4 3.47 16.72 -2.72
C ASN A 4 3.14 15.77 -1.55
N SER A 5 2.90 16.30 -0.34
CA SER A 5 2.53 15.48 0.82
C SER A 5 1.25 14.67 0.62
N LEU A 6 1.22 13.46 1.17
CA LEU A 6 0.07 12.55 1.23
C LEU A 6 -0.84 12.81 2.44
N ALA A 7 -0.44 13.67 3.39
CA ALA A 7 -1.15 13.89 4.65
C ALA A 7 -2.59 14.43 4.51
N HIS A 8 -2.93 14.97 3.34
CA HIS A 8 -4.27 15.47 3.01
C HIS A 8 -4.95 14.69 1.89
N GLN A 9 -4.32 13.62 1.41
CA GLN A 9 -4.87 12.75 0.39
C GLN A 9 -5.80 11.73 1.04
N ASP A 10 -6.77 11.25 0.26
CA ASP A 10 -7.66 10.18 0.67
C ASP A 10 -7.29 8.92 -0.12
N ALA A 11 -6.72 7.93 0.58
CA ALA A 11 -6.33 6.66 -0.02
C ALA A 11 -7.49 6.00 -0.78
N CYS A 12 -8.72 6.12 -0.29
CA CYS A 12 -9.89 5.52 -0.92
C CYS A 12 -10.24 6.15 -2.27
N LYS A 13 -9.91 7.43 -2.49
CA LYS A 13 -10.12 8.11 -3.78
C LYS A 13 -9.10 7.73 -4.84
N LEU A 14 -7.96 7.15 -4.44
CA LEU A 14 -6.95 6.73 -5.39
C LEU A 14 -7.24 5.36 -6.01
N LEU A 15 -8.05 4.55 -5.32
CA LEU A 15 -8.40 3.22 -5.78
C LEU A 15 -9.22 3.27 -7.07
N PRO A 16 -8.87 2.47 -8.09
CA PRO A 16 -9.55 2.55 -9.38
C PRO A 16 -11.04 2.20 -9.24
N GLU A 17 -11.94 3.06 -9.74
CA GLU A 17 -13.40 2.82 -9.69
C GLU A 17 -13.80 1.51 -10.38
N ASN A 18 -13.08 1.12 -11.43
CA ASN A 18 -13.26 -0.16 -12.11
C ASN A 18 -12.90 -1.35 -11.23
N LEU A 19 -11.90 -1.24 -10.34
CA LEU A 19 -11.59 -2.28 -9.35
C LEU A 19 -12.77 -2.48 -8.38
N ALA A 20 -13.41 -1.38 -7.97
CA ALA A 20 -14.61 -1.40 -7.13
C ALA A 20 -15.85 -1.95 -7.86
N ARG A 21 -15.94 -1.78 -9.19
CA ARG A 21 -17.06 -2.27 -10.01
C ARG A 21 -16.91 -3.71 -10.51
N THR A 22 -15.69 -4.22 -10.67
CA THR A 22 -15.44 -5.58 -11.19
C THR A 22 -15.46 -6.67 -10.12
N MET A 23 -15.67 -6.32 -8.84
CA MET A 23 -15.62 -7.28 -7.73
C MET A 23 -16.93 -7.22 -6.92
N PRO A 24 -17.92 -8.10 -7.23
CA PRO A 24 -19.22 -8.11 -6.58
C PRO A 24 -19.13 -8.41 -5.08
N GLY A 25 -19.84 -7.63 -4.25
CA GLY A 25 -20.08 -7.95 -2.83
C GLY A 25 -19.09 -7.38 -1.81
N GLY A 26 -18.21 -6.46 -2.18
CA GLY A 26 -17.28 -5.88 -1.23
C GLY A 26 -17.93 -4.92 -0.23
N SER A 27 -17.56 -5.03 1.04
CA SER A 27 -17.81 -3.94 2.00
C SER A 27 -16.97 -2.75 1.53
N GLY A 28 -17.60 -1.60 1.31
CA GLY A 28 -16.95 -0.43 0.74
C GLY A 28 -15.72 0.02 1.54
N ALA A 29 -14.89 0.83 0.88
CA ALA A 29 -13.79 1.60 1.46
C ALA A 29 -14.05 2.01 2.92
N ARG A 30 -13.31 1.41 3.87
CA ARG A 30 -13.26 1.93 5.23
C ARG A 30 -12.05 2.84 5.36
N THR A 31 -12.29 4.12 5.65
CA THR A 31 -11.24 5.07 6.00
C THR A 31 -10.93 4.99 7.48
N ASP A 32 -9.77 4.44 7.83
CA ASP A 32 -9.22 4.60 9.17
C ASP A 32 -8.10 5.65 9.13
N ARG A 33 -8.04 6.53 10.14
CA ARG A 33 -6.92 7.47 10.31
C ARG A 33 -5.94 6.86 11.28
N VAL A 34 -4.84 6.33 10.74
CA VAL A 34 -3.73 5.83 11.53
C VAL A 34 -2.63 6.88 11.58
N PHE A 35 -2.29 7.25 12.80
CA PHE A 35 -1.24 8.18 13.13
C PHE A 35 0.15 7.62 12.71
N PRO A 36 1.09 8.39 12.10
CA PRO A 36 1.17 9.86 12.03
C PRO A 36 0.55 10.56 10.80
N THR A 37 0.27 9.87 9.68
CA THR A 37 -0.32 10.51 8.47
C THR A 37 -1.37 9.66 7.74
N GLY A 38 -1.63 8.43 8.14
CA GLY A 38 -2.23 7.44 7.27
C GLY A 38 -3.74 7.41 7.21
N HIS A 39 -4.31 7.93 6.12
CA HIS A 39 -5.58 7.41 5.62
C HIS A 39 -5.36 5.98 5.15
N ILE A 40 -6.02 5.03 5.78
CA ILE A 40 -6.07 3.63 5.35
C ILE A 40 -7.36 3.44 4.59
N CYS A 41 -7.29 2.72 3.48
CA CYS A 41 -8.45 2.25 2.76
C CYS A 41 -8.44 0.74 2.69
N HIS A 42 -9.41 0.12 3.37
CA HIS A 42 -9.64 -1.32 3.27
C HIS A 42 -10.71 -1.61 2.22
N TYR A 43 -10.48 -2.67 1.46
CA TYR A 43 -11.46 -3.28 0.57
C TYR A 43 -11.36 -4.78 0.71
N ASN A 44 -12.48 -5.46 0.89
CA ASN A 44 -12.53 -6.90 0.95
C ASN A 44 -13.65 -7.45 0.06
N ASN A 45 -13.50 -8.69 -0.38
CA ASN A 45 -14.57 -9.48 -1.00
C ASN A 45 -14.44 -10.95 -0.56
N ALA A 46 -15.19 -11.85 -1.19
CA ALA A 46 -15.21 -13.27 -0.81
C ALA A 46 -13.88 -14.03 -1.00
N HIS A 47 -12.89 -13.45 -1.70
CA HIS A 47 -11.66 -14.14 -2.12
C HIS A 47 -10.38 -13.31 -1.95
N MET A 48 -10.51 -12.01 -1.71
CA MET A 48 -9.39 -11.09 -1.67
C MET A 48 -9.67 -9.95 -0.69
N ASP A 49 -8.68 -9.66 0.15
CA ASP A 49 -8.61 -8.46 0.98
C ASP A 49 -7.50 -7.56 0.44
N MET A 50 -7.70 -6.26 0.52
CA MET A 50 -6.74 -5.26 0.10
C MET A 50 -6.75 -4.07 1.05
N GLU A 51 -5.57 -3.58 1.36
CA GLU A 51 -5.36 -2.41 2.18
C GLU A 51 -4.40 -1.46 1.47
N LEU A 52 -4.84 -0.22 1.25
CA LEU A 52 -3.99 0.88 0.82
C LEU A 52 -3.84 1.86 1.98
N ALA A 53 -2.62 2.04 2.49
CA ALA A 53 -2.34 2.99 3.56
C ALA A 53 -1.30 4.03 3.11
N PHE A 54 -1.48 5.28 3.53
CA PHE A 54 -0.35 6.21 3.59
C PHE A 54 0.36 6.01 4.93
N THR A 55 1.68 6.05 4.94
CA THR A 55 2.49 5.79 6.15
C THR A 55 3.47 6.92 6.41
N VAL A 56 3.98 7.00 7.63
CA VAL A 56 5.24 7.69 7.92
C VAL A 56 6.20 6.69 8.51
N GLU A 57 7.38 6.60 7.93
CA GLU A 57 8.41 5.65 8.32
C GLU A 57 9.75 6.37 8.50
N PRO A 58 10.62 5.90 9.42
CA PRO A 58 11.99 6.39 9.50
C PRO A 58 12.70 6.29 8.15
N ALA A 59 13.48 7.32 7.79
CA ALA A 59 14.13 7.36 6.47
C ALA A 59 15.15 6.23 6.28
N ASP A 60 15.80 5.82 7.36
CA ASP A 60 16.79 4.77 7.46
C ASP A 60 16.17 3.37 7.69
N GLN A 61 14.84 3.23 7.67
CA GLN A 61 14.19 1.93 7.75
C GLN A 61 14.71 1.04 6.63
N ARG A 62 15.37 -0.04 7.06
CA ARG A 62 15.94 -1.06 6.19
C ARG A 62 14.81 -1.97 5.70
N PRO A 63 14.90 -2.42 4.44
CA PRO A 63 14.02 -3.47 3.95
C PRO A 63 14.09 -4.71 4.84
N LEU A 64 13.00 -5.46 4.91
CA LEU A 64 13.00 -6.81 5.49
C LEU A 64 13.77 -7.78 4.58
N ASP A 65 14.26 -8.89 5.14
CA ASP A 65 15.14 -9.82 4.41
C ASP A 65 14.46 -10.48 3.18
N ASP A 66 13.13 -10.52 3.16
CA ASP A 66 12.30 -11.09 2.09
C ASP A 66 11.81 -10.04 1.08
N GLU A 67 12.05 -8.76 1.34
CA GLU A 67 11.70 -7.67 0.44
C GLU A 67 12.68 -7.53 -0.73
N LYS A 68 12.12 -7.36 -1.93
CA LYS A 68 12.87 -7.19 -3.17
C LYS A 68 12.58 -5.82 -3.78
N PRO A 69 13.60 -5.10 -4.28
CA PRO A 69 13.37 -3.84 -4.97
C PRO A 69 12.64 -4.09 -6.29
N VAL A 70 11.60 -3.30 -6.56
CA VAL A 70 10.85 -3.28 -7.81
C VAL A 70 10.58 -1.83 -8.23
N THR A 71 10.27 -1.61 -9.50
CA THR A 71 9.88 -0.29 -10.01
C THR A 71 8.44 -0.33 -10.45
N ILE A 72 7.59 0.50 -9.86
CA ILE A 72 6.15 0.56 -10.12
C ILE A 72 5.81 1.98 -10.55
N ALA A 73 5.28 2.14 -11.77
CA ALA A 73 4.98 3.45 -12.34
C ALA A 73 6.14 4.47 -12.24
N GLY A 74 7.39 4.00 -12.41
CA GLY A 74 8.60 4.83 -12.32
C GLY A 74 9.05 5.18 -10.89
N ARG A 75 8.35 4.70 -9.86
CA ARG A 75 8.73 4.87 -8.45
C ARG A 75 9.44 3.63 -7.94
N GLN A 76 10.46 3.81 -7.11
CA GLN A 76 11.14 2.70 -6.43
C GLN A 76 10.25 2.18 -5.30
N SER A 77 10.02 0.88 -5.30
CA SER A 77 9.16 0.18 -4.34
C SER A 77 9.89 -1.04 -3.79
N LEU A 78 9.46 -1.51 -2.63
CA LEU A 78 9.85 -2.82 -2.10
C LEU A 78 8.65 -3.75 -2.20
N GLN A 79 8.91 -5.00 -2.56
CA GLN A 79 7.91 -6.04 -2.70
C GLN A 79 8.30 -7.25 -1.87
N SER A 80 7.39 -7.73 -1.02
CA SER A 80 7.49 -9.06 -0.42
C SER A 80 6.23 -9.88 -0.70
N GLN A 81 6.40 -11.19 -0.65
CA GLN A 81 5.32 -12.15 -0.87
C GLN A 81 5.41 -13.22 0.19
N ASP A 82 4.30 -13.47 0.87
CA ASP A 82 4.21 -14.50 1.89
C ASP A 82 3.00 -15.41 1.64
N TYR A 83 3.02 -16.58 2.28
CA TYR A 83 1.88 -17.47 2.38
C TYR A 83 1.78 -17.99 3.81
N SER A 84 0.71 -17.61 4.51
CA SER A 84 0.42 -18.13 5.84
C SER A 84 -0.22 -19.50 5.74
N GLY A 85 0.47 -20.53 6.22
CA GLY A 85 -0.08 -21.89 6.32
C GLY A 85 -1.24 -22.00 7.31
N GLU A 86 -1.32 -21.09 8.29
CA GLU A 86 -2.36 -21.05 9.32
C GLU A 86 -3.66 -20.46 8.78
N THR A 87 -3.61 -19.28 8.16
CA THR A 87 -4.80 -18.64 7.58
C THR A 87 -5.11 -19.16 6.18
N LYS A 88 -4.19 -19.92 5.58
CA LYS A 88 -4.25 -20.39 4.18
C LYS A 88 -4.38 -19.24 3.19
N GLN A 89 -3.76 -18.11 3.48
CA GLN A 89 -3.80 -16.93 2.63
C GLN A 89 -2.42 -16.60 2.09
N SER A 90 -2.39 -16.24 0.81
CA SER A 90 -1.25 -15.55 0.21
C SER A 90 -1.34 -14.07 0.50
N LEU A 91 -0.20 -13.43 0.71
CA LEU A 91 -0.04 -11.99 0.90
C LEU A 91 0.97 -11.46 -0.11
N CYS A 92 0.64 -10.36 -0.77
CA CYS A 92 1.64 -9.47 -1.36
C CYS A 92 1.67 -8.14 -0.61
N PHE A 93 2.87 -7.66 -0.33
CA PHE A 93 3.12 -6.39 0.29
C PHE A 93 3.96 -5.53 -0.64
N LEU A 94 3.52 -4.30 -0.89
CA LEU A 94 4.22 -3.31 -1.70
C LEU A 94 4.35 -2.02 -0.89
N SER A 95 5.58 -1.57 -0.65
CA SER A 95 5.86 -0.30 0.01
C SER A 95 6.59 0.66 -0.91
N THR A 96 6.35 1.96 -0.79
CA THR A 96 7.01 3.00 -1.58
C THR A 96 7.25 4.23 -0.75
N LYS A 97 8.51 4.64 -0.63
CA LYS A 97 8.87 5.94 -0.05
C LYS A 97 8.47 7.03 -1.03
N HIS A 98 7.71 8.02 -0.56
CA HIS A 98 7.20 9.10 -1.39
C HIS A 98 8.03 10.37 -1.24
N VAL A 99 7.98 11.00 -0.05
CA VAL A 99 8.63 12.29 0.20
C VAL A 99 9.27 12.34 1.58
N PRO A 100 10.46 12.95 1.72
CA PRO A 100 11.05 13.19 3.02
C PRO A 100 10.21 14.22 3.78
N ILE A 101 9.98 13.94 5.06
CA ILE A 101 9.30 14.86 5.98
C ILE A 101 10.05 15.00 7.28
N THR A 102 9.86 16.15 7.93
CA THR A 102 10.19 16.32 9.34
C THR A 102 8.99 15.87 10.16
N SER A 103 9.15 14.77 10.88
CA SER A 103 8.14 14.28 11.82
C SER A 103 8.54 14.65 13.24
N LYS A 104 7.63 15.21 14.03
CA LYS A 104 7.87 15.44 15.47
C LYS A 104 7.89 14.16 16.31
N TYR A 105 7.61 13.02 15.67
CA TYR A 105 7.45 11.72 16.30
C TYR A 105 8.67 10.83 16.13
N TYR A 106 9.54 11.17 15.17
CA TYR A 106 10.81 10.52 14.97
C TYR A 106 11.91 11.53 15.28
N SER A 107 12.91 11.11 16.05
CA SER A 107 14.12 11.90 16.29
C SER A 107 15.01 11.97 15.04
N GLN A 108 14.72 11.14 14.04
CA GLN A 108 15.44 11.04 12.77
C GLN A 108 14.57 11.53 11.61
N PRO A 109 15.18 11.84 10.44
CA PRO A 109 14.42 12.11 9.22
C PRO A 109 13.43 10.97 8.94
N ALA A 110 12.23 11.33 8.49
CA ALA A 110 11.19 10.37 8.13
C ALA A 110 10.81 10.54 6.66
N ASN A 111 10.13 9.56 6.10
CA ASN A 111 9.46 9.67 4.81
C ASN A 111 7.97 9.43 4.99
N GLU A 112 7.16 10.20 4.28
CA GLU A 112 5.83 9.73 3.92
C GLU A 112 5.98 8.62 2.89
N GLY A 113 5.18 7.58 3.05
CA GLY A 113 5.18 6.42 2.18
C GLY A 113 3.78 5.98 1.84
N LEU A 114 3.73 4.98 0.97
CA LEU A 114 2.54 4.27 0.62
C LEU A 114 2.75 2.79 0.82
N LEU A 115 1.68 2.14 1.24
CA LEU A 115 1.62 0.73 1.50
C LEU A 115 0.41 0.15 0.79
N LEU A 116 0.62 -0.88 -0.03
CA LEU A 116 -0.44 -1.71 -0.58
C LEU A 116 -0.22 -3.15 -0.12
N MET A 117 -1.17 -3.67 0.64
CA MET A 117 -1.24 -5.07 1.02
C MET A 117 -2.41 -5.73 0.28
N VAL A 118 -2.18 -6.90 -0.27
CA VAL A 118 -3.22 -7.72 -0.93
C VAL A 118 -3.14 -9.12 -0.37
N TRP A 119 -4.22 -9.58 0.26
CA TRP A 119 -4.40 -10.96 0.69
C TRP A 119 -5.34 -11.68 -0.26
N ALA A 120 -5.07 -12.94 -0.54
CA ALA A 120 -5.97 -13.79 -1.31
C ALA A 120 -6.05 -15.18 -0.67
N ASP A 121 -7.23 -15.78 -0.76
CA ASP A 121 -7.44 -17.14 -0.27
C ASP A 121 -6.64 -18.15 -1.10
N GLY A 122 -6.06 -19.11 -0.39
CA GLY A 122 -5.23 -20.15 -0.98
C GLY A 122 -3.83 -19.66 -1.36
N LYS A 123 -3.02 -20.62 -1.84
CA LYS A 123 -1.66 -20.33 -2.29
C LYS A 123 -1.70 -19.75 -3.69
N SER A 124 -1.36 -18.47 -3.83
CA SER A 124 -1.25 -17.77 -5.11
C SER A 124 0.18 -17.36 -5.40
N SER A 125 0.73 -17.84 -6.51
CA SER A 125 2.03 -17.39 -7.02
C SER A 125 1.92 -16.08 -7.81
N SER A 126 0.73 -15.66 -8.22
CA SER A 126 0.49 -14.46 -9.01
C SER A 126 0.11 -13.23 -8.18
N ILE A 127 -0.13 -13.40 -6.88
CA ILE A 127 -0.69 -12.33 -6.03
C ILE A 127 0.08 -11.03 -6.12
N CYS A 128 1.41 -11.08 -6.18
CA CYS A 128 2.21 -9.87 -6.35
C CYS A 128 2.14 -9.28 -7.75
N ALA A 129 2.04 -10.08 -8.80
CA ALA A 129 1.84 -9.54 -10.15
C ALA A 129 0.50 -8.79 -10.25
N ASP A 130 -0.53 -9.27 -9.55
CA ASP A 130 -1.84 -8.62 -9.51
C ASP A 130 -1.81 -7.35 -8.62
N ALA A 131 -1.15 -7.41 -7.45
CA ALA A 131 -0.90 -6.26 -6.61
C ALA A 131 -0.10 -5.17 -7.34
N THR A 132 0.92 -5.52 -8.14
CA THR A 132 1.69 -4.56 -8.94
C THR A 132 0.82 -3.83 -9.95
N LYS A 133 -0.08 -4.53 -10.67
CA LYS A 133 -1.01 -3.87 -11.62
C LYS A 133 -1.97 -2.90 -10.94
N ILE A 134 -2.37 -3.20 -9.71
CA ILE A 134 -3.19 -2.30 -8.88
C ILE A 134 -2.34 -1.09 -8.49
N ALA A 135 -1.14 -1.32 -7.96
CA ALA A 135 -0.22 -0.27 -7.55
C ALA A 135 0.18 0.65 -8.71
N GLU A 136 0.40 0.14 -9.92
CA GLU A 136 0.68 0.95 -11.12
C GLU A 136 -0.40 2.01 -11.37
N GLN A 137 -1.68 1.62 -11.25
CA GLN A 137 -2.80 2.55 -11.46
C GLN A 137 -2.93 3.60 -10.35
N ILE A 138 -2.54 3.25 -9.12
CA ILE A 138 -2.60 4.15 -7.96
C ILE A 138 -1.40 5.10 -7.99
N TRP A 139 -0.18 4.59 -8.22
CA TRP A 139 1.07 5.36 -8.12
C TRP A 139 1.19 6.44 -9.19
N GLN A 140 0.60 6.21 -10.36
CA GLN A 140 0.50 7.20 -11.44
C GLN A 140 -0.33 8.43 -11.05
N LYS A 141 -1.26 8.31 -10.10
CA LYS A 141 -2.13 9.40 -9.65
C LYS A 141 -1.54 10.21 -8.49
N LEU A 142 -0.43 9.74 -7.92
CA LEU A 142 0.19 10.42 -6.79
C LEU A 142 0.84 11.72 -7.22
N PRO A 143 0.86 12.74 -6.34
CA PRO A 143 1.67 13.94 -6.55
C PRO A 143 3.11 13.59 -6.94
N ALA A 144 3.72 14.38 -7.81
CA ALA A 144 5.11 14.17 -8.24
C ALA A 144 6.07 14.40 -7.07
#